data_AF-A0A170W0Q5-F1
#
_entry.id   AF-A0A170W0Q5-F1
#
_cell.length_a   1.000
_cell.length_b   1.000
_cell.length_c   1.000
_cell.angle_alpha   90.00
_cell.angle_beta   90.00
_cell.angle_gamma   90.00
#
_symmetry.space_group_name_H-M   'P 1'
#
loop_
_entity.id
_entity.type
_entity.pdbx_description
1 polymer ?
#
loop_
_entity_poly.entity_id
_entity_poly.type
_entity_poly.pdbx_seq_one_letter_code
_entity_poly.pdbx_strand_id
1 'polypeptide(L)' 'MSSSDDALQQARFDYEEHRRTCRQCHAHGAQCAVAKHLLRIYNNARRGLSRAQ' A
#
# COMPACT_ATOMS: atom_id res chain seq x y z
N MET A 1 -15.56 -3.13 -12.74
CA MET A 1 -14.37 -3.04 -11.87
C MET A 1 -14.71 -3.85 -10.63
N SER A 2 -13.97 -4.93 -10.39
CA SER A 2 -14.23 -5.78 -9.23
C SER A 2 -13.77 -5.01 -7.98
N SER A 3 -14.60 -4.94 -6.95
CA SER A 3 -14.28 -4.19 -5.72
C SER A 3 -12.92 -4.56 -5.10
N SER A 4 -12.42 -5.77 -5.34
CA SER A 4 -11.09 -6.23 -4.91
C SER A 4 -9.93 -5.60 -5.71
N ASP A 5 -10.13 -5.30 -7.00
CA ASP A 5 -9.14 -4.64 -7.85
C ASP A 5 -9.03 -3.15 -7.49
N ASP A 6 -10.18 -2.50 -7.27
CA ASP A 6 -10.25 -1.11 -6.79
C ASP A 6 -9.57 -0.97 -5.41
N ALA A 7 -9.82 -1.92 -4.49
CA ALA A 7 -9.16 -1.94 -3.19
C ALA A 7 -7.64 -2.14 -3.29
N LEU A 8 -7.16 -2.93 -4.26
CA LEU A 8 -5.74 -3.11 -4.52
C LEU A 8 -5.10 -1.83 -5.08
N GLN A 9 -5.76 -1.17 -6.04
CA GLN A 9 -5.29 0.08 -6.62
C GLN A 9 -5.23 1.19 -5.58
N GLN A 10 -6.28 1.34 -4.75
CA GLN A 10 -6.30 2.34 -3.68
C GLN A 10 -5.17 2.10 -2.66
N ALA A 11 -5.02 0.86 -2.17
CA ALA A 11 -3.98 0.53 -1.20
C ALA A 11 -2.56 0.76 -1.76
N ARG A 12 -2.37 0.57 -3.08
CA ARG A 12 -1.13 0.90 -3.76
C ARG A 12 -0.89 2.41 -3.80
N PHE A 13 -1.90 3.17 -4.19
CA PHE A 13 -1.84 4.64 -4.25
C PHE A 13 -1.47 5.22 -2.89
N ASP A 14 -2.17 4.83 -1.81
CA ASP A 14 -1.93 5.33 -0.46
C ASP A 14 -0.48 5.06 0.00
N TYR A 15 0.04 3.86 -0.28
CA TYR A 15 1.42 3.50 0.04
C TYR A 15 2.44 4.34 -0.74
N GLU A 16 2.24 4.51 -2.05
CA GLU A 16 3.14 5.28 -2.90
C GLU A 16 3.10 6.78 -2.56
N GLU A 17 1.92 7.35 -2.34
CA GLU A 17 1.73 8.74 -1.91
C GLU A 17 2.44 8.99 -0.57
N HIS A 18 2.23 8.11 0.41
CA HIS A 18 2.87 8.25 1.71
C HIS A 18 4.41 8.25 1.60
N ARG A 19 4.98 7.39 0.75
CA ARG A 19 6.44 7.37 0.54
C ARG A 19 6.98 8.66 -0.07
N ARG A 20 6.18 9.36 -0.88
CA ARG A 20 6.55 10.64 -1.50
C ARG A 20 6.41 11.80 -0.52
N THR A 21 5.38 11.81 0.32
CA THR A 21 5.05 12.94 1.21
C THR A 21 5.66 12.82 2.61
N CYS A 22 5.95 11.61 3.09
CA CYS A 22 6.52 11.39 4.41
C CYS A 22 8.01 11.73 4.44
N ARG A 23 8.37 12.78 5.19
CA ARG A 23 9.77 13.20 5.40
C ARG A 23 10.65 12.05 5.88
N GLN A 24 10.20 11.20 6.78
CA GLN A 24 11.00 10.08 7.31
C GLN A 24 11.30 9.03 6.22
N CYS A 25 10.29 8.65 5.44
CA CYS A 25 10.45 7.70 4.34
C CYS A 25 11.32 8.26 3.22
N HIS A 26 11.19 9.56 2.95
CA HIS A 26 11.96 10.26 1.92
C HIS A 26 13.43 10.48 2.33
N ALA A 27 13.68 10.89 3.58
CA ALA A 27 15.00 11.31 4.03
C ALA A 27 15.95 10.14 4.38
N HIS A 28 15.41 9.05 4.93
CA HIS A 28 16.25 7.95 5.43
C HIS A 28 16.13 6.66 4.62
N GLY A 29 15.21 6.59 3.64
CA GLY A 29 14.89 5.36 2.92
C GLY A 29 14.27 4.25 3.80
N ALA A 30 14.23 4.44 5.12
CA ALA A 30 13.63 3.54 6.09
C ALA A 30 12.11 3.71 6.13
N GLN A 31 11.38 2.60 6.05
CA GLN A 31 9.92 2.61 6.15
C GLN A 31 9.49 2.96 7.58
N CYS A 32 8.76 4.07 7.72
CA CYS A 32 8.10 4.41 8.98
C CYS A 32 6.98 3.41 9.32
N ALA A 33 6.42 3.52 10.53
CA ALA A 33 5.33 2.65 10.96
C ALA A 33 4.10 2.72 10.05
N VAL A 34 3.76 3.91 9.54
CA VAL A 34 2.63 4.11 8.62
C VAL A 34 2.91 3.46 7.27
N ALA A 35 4.10 3.67 6.68
CA ALA A 35 4.51 3.01 5.45
C ALA A 35 4.47 1.47 5.58
N LYS A 36 4.90 0.92 6.72
CA LYS A 36 4.79 -0.52 7.00
C LYS A 36 3.33 -0.98 7.08
N HIS A 37 2.46 -0.18 7.68
CA HIS A 37 1.03 -0.49 7.77
C HIS A 37 0.36 -0.48 6.38
N LEU A 38 0.59 0.57 5.59
CA LEU A 38 0.08 0.69 4.21
C LEU A 38 0.59 -0.45 3.32
N LEU A 39 1.87 -0.81 3.43
CA LEU A 39 2.42 -1.96 2.71
C LEU A 39 1.76 -3.27 3.11
N ARG A 40 1.38 -3.44 4.38
CA ARG A 40 0.64 -4.62 4.85
C ARG A 40 -0.76 -4.67 4.23
N ILE A 41 -1.46 -3.54 4.18
CA ILE A 41 -2.79 -3.43 3.55
C ILE A 41 -2.70 -3.79 2.06
N TYR A 42 -1.77 -3.19 1.32
CA TYR A 42 -1.53 -3.49 -0.09
C TYR A 42 -1.25 -4.98 -0.33
N ASN A 43 -0.37 -5.59 0.48
CA ASN A 43 -0.07 -7.02 0.35
C ASN A 43 -1.27 -7.91 0.66
N ASN A 44 -2.11 -7.53 1.63
CA ASN A 44 -3.33 -8.27 1.95
C ASN A 44 -4.36 -8.16 0.81
N ALA A 45 -4.57 -6.97 0.25
CA ALA A 45 -5.43 -6.76 -0.91
C ALA A 45 -4.96 -7.59 -2.10
N ARG A 46 -3.65 -7.61 -2.37
CA ARG A 46 -3.04 -8.41 -3.44
C ARG A 46 -3.30 -9.90 -3.27
N ARG A 47 -3.11 -10.42 -2.04
CA ARG A 47 -3.39 -11.82 -1.71
C ARG A 47 -4.88 -12.15 -1.79
N GLY A 48 -5.75 -11.22 -1.41
CA GLY A 48 -7.21 -11.36 -1.53
C GLY A 48 -7.64 -11.46 -2.98
N LEU A 49 -7.07 -10.63 -3.86
CA LEU A 49 -7.33 -10.69 -5.30
C LEU A 49 -6.88 -12.04 -5.89
N SER A 50 -5.68 -12.53 -5.54
CA SER A 50 -5.18 -13.84 -6.00
C SER A 50 -6.00 -15.04 -5.51
N ARG A 51 -6.82 -14.87 -4.47
CA ARG A 51 -7.72 -15.92 -3.92
C ARG A 51 -9.15 -15.84 -4.46
N ALA A 52 -9.53 -14.69 -5.02
CA ALA A 52 -10.84 -14.45 -5.61
C ALA A 52 -10.88 -14.78 -7.12
N GLN A 53 -9.72 -15.10 -7.70
CA GLN A 53 -9.53 -15.69 -9.02
C GLN A 53 -9.49 -17.22 -8.91
#